data_AF-A0A7K2E2I4-F1
#
_entry.id   AF-A0A7K2E2I4-F1
#
_cell.length_a   1.000
_cell.length_b   1.000
_cell.length_c   1.000
_cell.angle_alpha   90.00
_cell.angle_beta   90.00
_cell.angle_gamma   90.00
#
_symmetry.space_group_name_H-M   'P 1'
#
loop_
_entity.id
_entity.type
_entity.pdbx_description
1 polymer ?
#
loop_
_entity_poly.entity_id
_entity_poly.type
_entity_poly.pdbx_seq_one_letter_code
_entity_poly.pdbx_strand_id
1 'polypeptide(L)'
;MQRLNLSALDFADFLDGFEFRRDDFMFVDPPYDSSFSKYDTLDFSEQDQRRLAEALMQFAGRFMLVCKATPLIENLYHGAEHLRVHHYEYQYRFNIKGRFSRSSTHAMITNYDLLPSQAAS
;
A
#
# COMPACT_ATOMS: atom_id res chain seq x y z
N MET A 1 11.91 -19.10 -21.21
CA MET A 1 10.94 -18.04 -20.89
C MET A 1 11.43 -17.29 -19.67
N GLN A 2 11.77 -16.02 -19.83
CA GLN A 2 12.12 -15.15 -18.71
C GLN A 2 10.83 -14.80 -17.98
N ARG A 3 10.75 -15.08 -16.68
CA ARG A 3 9.54 -14.87 -15.86
C ARG A 3 9.64 -13.66 -14.94
N LEU A 4 10.79 -12.98 -14.95
CA LEU A 4 11.11 -11.87 -14.07
C LEU A 4 11.84 -10.78 -14.87
N ASN A 5 11.31 -9.57 -14.78
CA ASN A 5 11.96 -8.35 -15.23
C ASN A 5 12.14 -7.45 -14.00
N LEU A 6 13.31 -6.83 -13.87
CA LEU A 6 13.65 -5.95 -12.76
C LEU A 6 13.88 -4.54 -13.32
N SER A 7 13.31 -3.54 -12.65
CA SER A 7 13.42 -2.12 -13.01
C SER A 7 13.79 -1.32 -11.77
N ALA A 8 14.61 -0.28 -11.96
CA ALA A 8 14.97 0.70 -10.94
C ALA A 8 14.53 2.09 -11.41
N LEU A 9 13.22 2.33 -11.34
CA LEU A 9 12.56 3.55 -11.80
C LEU A 9 11.77 4.18 -10.66
N ASP A 10 11.42 5.46 -10.80
CA ASP A 10 10.31 6.02 -10.02
C ASP A 10 9.03 5.22 -10.30
N PHE A 11 8.14 5.13 -9.31
CA PHE A 11 6.93 4.33 -9.49
C PHE A 11 6.04 4.89 -10.61
N ALA A 12 6.00 6.22 -10.81
CA ALA A 12 5.19 6.81 -11.86
C ALA A 12 5.75 6.45 -13.24
N ASP A 13 7.07 6.59 -13.43
CA ASP A 13 7.74 6.18 -14.68
C ASP A 13 7.58 4.68 -14.96
N PHE A 14 7.60 3.85 -13.90
CA PHE A 14 7.31 2.43 -14.03
C PHE A 14 5.88 2.22 -14.54
N LEU A 15 4.89 2.86 -13.91
CA LEU A 15 3.49 2.68 -14.30
C LEU A 15 3.21 3.16 -15.72
N ASP A 16 3.79 4.29 -16.13
CA ASP A 16 3.63 4.84 -17.48
C ASP A 16 4.32 3.98 -18.56
N GLY A 17 5.30 3.16 -18.17
CA GLY A 17 6.04 2.27 -19.05
C GLY A 17 5.31 0.98 -19.43
N PHE A 18 4.16 0.67 -18.81
CA PHE A 18 3.42 -0.57 -19.05
C PHE A 18 1.94 -0.33 -19.32
N GLU A 19 1.36 -1.14 -20.21
CA GLU A 19 -0.09 -1.20 -20.40
C GLU A 19 -0.66 -2.26 -19.44
N PHE A 20 -1.32 -1.81 -18.37
CA PHE A 20 -1.99 -2.69 -17.41
C PHE A 20 -3.42 -3.02 -17.84
N ARG A 21 -3.81 -4.27 -17.66
CA ARG A 21 -5.14 -4.81 -17.95
C ARG A 21 -5.82 -5.31 -16.69
N ARG A 22 -7.13 -5.55 -16.80
CA ARG A 22 -7.99 -5.94 -15.66
C ARG A 22 -7.53 -7.23 -14.95
N ASP A 23 -6.91 -8.14 -15.68
CA ASP A 23 -6.38 -9.40 -15.18
C ASP A 23 -5.02 -9.26 -14.48
N ASP A 24 -4.30 -8.16 -14.70
CA ASP A 24 -3.06 -7.85 -14.00
C ASP A 24 -3.31 -7.58 -12.52
N PHE A 25 -2.30 -7.88 -11.71
CA PHE A 25 -2.30 -7.63 -10.28
C PHE A 25 -1.02 -6.93 -9.86
N MET A 26 -1.15 -5.82 -9.14
CA MET A 26 -0.06 -5.06 -8.57
C MET A 26 -0.11 -5.08 -7.05
N PHE A 27 0.98 -5.52 -6.43
CA PHE A 27 1.19 -5.38 -4.99
C PHE A 27 2.05 -4.14 -4.72
N VAL A 28 1.61 -3.29 -3.81
CA VAL A 28 2.24 -1.99 -3.52
C VAL A 28 2.53 -1.90 -2.03
N ASP A 29 3.81 -1.69 -1.68
CA ASP A 29 4.30 -1.50 -0.30
C ASP A 29 5.27 -0.31 -0.28
N PRO A 30 4.76 0.93 -0.28
CA PRO A 30 5.58 2.13 -0.37
C PRO A 30 6.27 2.44 0.97
N PRO A 31 7.35 3.24 0.98
CA PRO A 31 7.98 3.69 2.21
C PRO A 31 6.99 4.41 3.15
N TYR A 32 7.07 4.11 4.44
CA TYR A 32 6.16 4.63 5.46
C TYR A 32 6.58 6.01 5.99
N ASP A 33 5.60 6.84 6.34
CA ASP A 33 5.73 8.15 7.03
C ASP A 33 6.16 8.02 8.52
N SER A 34 6.94 7.01 8.86
CA SER A 34 7.45 6.87 10.23
C SER A 34 8.88 7.38 10.30
N SER A 35 9.19 8.12 11.37
CA SER A 35 10.52 8.65 11.70
C SER A 35 11.64 7.60 11.83
N PHE A 36 11.37 6.33 11.53
CA PHE A 36 12.27 5.19 11.60
C PHE A 36 12.57 4.52 10.24
N SER A 37 11.95 4.95 9.14
CA SER A 37 12.10 4.33 7.81
C SER A 37 12.83 5.23 6.79
N LYS A 38 13.93 5.86 7.20
CA LYS A 38 14.89 6.45 6.25
C LYS A 38 15.72 5.32 5.63
N TYR A 39 15.22 4.74 4.53
CA TYR A 39 15.94 3.71 3.78
C TYR A 39 17.08 4.29 2.93
N ASP A 40 17.04 5.58 2.61
CA ASP A 40 18.13 6.36 1.98
C ASP A 40 17.83 7.87 2.16
N THR A 41 18.68 8.74 1.63
CA THR A 41 18.54 10.21 1.53
C THR A 41 17.34 10.68 0.67
N LEU A 42 16.63 9.75 0.02
CA LEU A 42 15.43 10.00 -0.78
C LEU A 42 14.19 9.79 0.10
N ASP A 43 13.66 10.87 0.66
CA ASP A 43 12.43 10.85 1.44
C ASP A 43 11.23 10.63 0.50
N PHE A 44 10.42 9.59 0.74
CA PHE A 44 9.11 9.43 0.09
C PHE A 44 8.13 10.39 0.75
N SER A 45 7.92 11.54 0.10
CA SER A 45 7.22 12.67 0.69
C SER A 45 5.70 12.48 0.75
N GLU A 46 5.01 13.36 1.46
CA GLU A 46 3.53 13.45 1.36
C GLU A 46 3.09 13.66 -0.10
N GLN A 47 3.86 14.41 -0.90
CA GLN A 47 3.56 14.61 -2.31
C GLN A 47 3.67 13.30 -3.10
N ASP A 48 4.63 12.44 -2.77
CA ASP A 48 4.76 11.13 -3.41
C ASP A 48 3.63 10.18 -2.99
N GLN A 49 3.17 10.25 -1.74
CA GLN A 49 1.95 9.53 -1.30
C GLN A 49 0.71 9.98 -2.09
N ARG A 50 0.57 11.27 -2.37
CA ARG A 50 -0.53 11.83 -3.19
C ARG A 50 -0.44 11.37 -4.64
N ARG A 51 0.75 11.47 -5.26
CA ARG A 51 1.01 10.98 -6.63
C ARG A 51 0.69 9.49 -6.76
N LEU A 52 1.08 8.69 -5.76
CA LEU A 52 0.77 7.27 -5.73
C LEU A 52 -0.74 7.02 -5.63
N ALA A 53 -1.43 7.73 -4.74
CA ALA A 53 -2.89 7.60 -4.59
C ALA A 53 -3.63 7.93 -5.90
N GLU A 54 -3.26 9.02 -6.56
CA GLU A 54 -3.82 9.42 -7.85
C GLU A 54 -3.61 8.35 -8.93
N ALA A 55 -2.39 7.80 -9.02
CA ALA A 55 -2.08 6.72 -9.96
C ALA A 55 -2.90 5.45 -9.67
N LEU A 56 -3.04 5.06 -8.40
CA LEU A 56 -3.80 3.88 -8.00
C LEU A 56 -5.30 4.05 -8.24
N MET A 57 -5.86 5.24 -8.04
CA MET A 57 -7.28 5.52 -8.32
C MET A 57 -7.64 5.29 -9.79
N GLN A 58 -6.69 5.49 -10.70
CA GLN A 58 -6.84 5.35 -12.15
C GLN A 58 -6.32 4.02 -12.70
N PHE A 59 -5.75 3.16 -11.86
CA PHE A 59 -5.11 1.91 -12.28
C PHE A 59 -6.12 0.94 -12.91
N ALA A 60 -5.84 0.49 -14.13
CA ALA A 60 -6.75 -0.35 -14.92
C ALA A 60 -6.84 -1.81 -14.43
N GLY A 61 -5.77 -2.30 -13.80
CA GLY A 61 -5.69 -3.64 -13.23
C GLY A 61 -6.21 -3.72 -11.80
N ARG A 62 -5.93 -4.84 -11.12
CA ARG A 62 -6.20 -4.97 -9.68
C ARG A 62 -4.99 -4.56 -8.88
N PHE A 63 -5.17 -3.83 -7.78
CA PHE A 63 -4.07 -3.53 -6.88
C PHE A 63 -4.40 -3.82 -5.42
N MET A 64 -3.36 -4.15 -4.68
CA MET A 64 -3.37 -4.21 -3.22
C MET A 64 -2.25 -3.31 -2.70
N LEU A 65 -2.63 -2.24 -2.02
CA LEU A 65 -1.72 -1.38 -1.27
C LEU A 65 -1.75 -1.79 0.20
N VAL A 66 -0.58 -2.00 0.79
CA VAL A 66 -0.42 -2.17 2.23
C VAL A 66 0.39 -1.00 2.77
N CYS A 67 -0.14 -0.30 3.77
CA CYS A 67 0.56 0.82 4.41
C CYS A 67 0.08 1.02 5.87
N LYS A 68 0.66 1.99 6.58
CA LYS A 68 0.21 2.38 7.92
C LYS A 68 -1.04 3.24 7.80
N ALA A 69 -2.04 3.00 8.65
CA ALA A 69 -3.27 3.79 8.70
C ALA A 69 -3.01 5.16 9.36
N THR A 70 -2.34 6.08 8.66
CA THR A 70 -2.12 7.45 9.11
C THR A 70 -3.30 8.34 8.71
N PRO A 71 -3.51 9.50 9.38
CA PRO A 71 -4.55 10.44 8.95
C PRO A 71 -4.43 10.87 7.48
N LEU A 72 -3.19 10.99 6.97
CA LEU A 72 -2.95 11.25 5.56
C LEU A 72 -3.50 10.13 4.67
N ILE A 73 -3.12 8.88 4.94
CA ILE A 73 -3.56 7.72 4.15
C ILE A 73 -5.09 7.59 4.20
N GLU A 74 -5.72 7.73 5.37
CA GLU A 74 -7.17 7.75 5.46
C GLU A 74 -7.77 8.83 4.55
N ASN A 75 -7.27 10.06 4.62
CA ASN A 75 -7.77 11.15 3.79
C ASN A 75 -7.56 10.94 2.28
N LEU A 76 -6.49 10.24 1.87
CA LEU A 76 -6.20 10.00 0.45
C LEU A 76 -7.13 8.97 -0.17
N TYR A 77 -7.51 7.93 0.57
CA TYR A 77 -8.25 6.80 0.00
C TYR A 77 -9.71 6.70 0.48
N HIS A 78 -10.08 7.42 1.53
CA HIS A 78 -11.46 7.47 2.03
C HIS A 78 -12.35 8.27 1.06
N GLY A 79 -13.51 7.72 0.70
CA GLY A 79 -14.51 8.37 -0.16
C GLY A 79 -14.48 7.98 -1.63
N ALA A 80 -13.48 7.20 -2.07
CA ALA A 80 -13.51 6.57 -3.39
C ALA A 80 -14.39 5.31 -3.36
N GLU A 81 -15.58 5.37 -3.99
CA GLU A 81 -16.58 4.28 -3.93
C GLU A 81 -16.07 2.94 -4.46
N HIS A 82 -15.09 2.95 -5.38
CA HIS A 82 -14.51 1.74 -5.96
C HIS A 82 -13.33 1.18 -5.16
N LEU A 83 -12.94 1.82 -4.05
CA LEU A 83 -11.87 1.34 -3.18
C LEU A 83 -12.44 0.72 -1.90
N ARG A 84 -11.80 -0.34 -1.43
CA ARG A 84 -12.06 -0.94 -0.11
C ARG A 84 -10.86 -0.69 0.77
N VAL A 85 -11.10 -0.15 1.95
CA VAL A 85 -10.08 0.11 2.96
C VAL A 85 -10.33 -0.82 4.14
N HIS A 86 -9.34 -1.66 4.44
CA HIS A 86 -9.41 -2.64 5.52
C HIS A 86 -8.33 -2.34 6.56
N HIS A 87 -8.74 -2.11 7.80
CA HIS A 87 -7.81 -1.89 8.91
C HIS A 87 -7.48 -3.18 9.61
N TYR A 88 -6.22 -3.35 9.99
CA TYR A 88 -5.79 -4.44 10.84
C TYR A 88 -4.75 -3.98 11.85
N GLU A 89 -4.83 -4.55 13.05
CA GLU A 89 -3.86 -4.29 14.10
C GLU A 89 -2.66 -5.21 13.95
N TYR A 90 -1.46 -4.64 13.89
CA TYR A 90 -0.24 -5.40 14.02
C TYR A 90 0.38 -5.13 15.40
N GLN A 91 0.39 -6.15 16.25
CA GLN A 91 1.11 -6.10 17.51
C GLN A 91 2.53 -6.63 17.29
N TYR A 92 3.50 -5.72 17.20
CA TYR A 92 4.91 -6.08 17.20
C TYR A 92 5.26 -6.73 18.55
N ARG A 93 5.38 -8.05 18.58
CA ARG A 93 5.83 -8.80 19.76
C ARG A 93 7.36 -8.72 19.93
N PHE A 94 7.95 -7.52 19.96
CA PHE A 94 9.37 -7.39 20.28
C PHE A 94 9.54 -7.05 21.76
N ASN A 95 9.93 -8.04 22.55
CA ASN A 95 10.26 -7.89 23.96
C ASN A 95 11.74 -7.55 24.12
N ILE A 96 12.10 -6.28 23.92
CA ILE A 96 13.40 -5.75 24.35
C ILE A 96 13.16 -4.98 25.65
N LYS A 97 13.28 -5.69 26.78
CA LYS A 97 13.35 -5.11 28.14
C LYS A 97 12.15 -4.25 28.57
N GLY A 98 10.93 -4.75 28.38
CA GLY A 98 9.79 -4.39 29.23
C GLY A 98 9.23 -2.96 29.13
N ARG A 99 9.49 -2.21 28.05
CA ARG A 99 8.77 -0.97 27.74
C ARG A 99 8.50 -0.90 26.23
N PHE A 100 7.26 -0.52 25.89
CA PHE A 100 6.66 -0.35 24.56
C PHE A 100 5.92 -1.56 23.96
N SER A 101 4.63 -1.69 24.30
CA SER A 101 3.62 -2.22 23.39
C SER A 101 3.19 -1.09 22.44
N ARG A 102 3.81 -0.96 21.27
CA ARG A 102 3.27 -0.09 20.21
C ARG A 102 2.36 -0.93 19.34
N SER A 103 1.05 -0.88 19.58
CA SER A 103 0.06 -1.25 18.57
C SER A 103 0.21 -0.29 17.40
N SER A 104 0.27 -0.82 16.17
CA SER A 104 0.25 0.00 14.96
C SER A 104 -0.87 -0.51 14.07
N THR A 105 -1.81 0.38 13.77
CA THR A 105 -2.88 0.10 12.81
C THR A 105 -2.32 0.24 11.40
N HIS A 106 -2.52 -0.79 10.59
CA HIS A 106 -2.19 -0.80 9.18
C HIS A 106 -3.49 -0.80 8.36
N ALA A 107 -3.39 -0.27 7.15
CA ALA A 107 -4.44 -0.26 6.15
C ALA A 107 -4.03 -1.16 4.98
N MET A 108 -4.99 -1.96 4.50
CA MET A 108 -4.95 -2.66 3.23
C MET A 108 -6.01 -2.04 2.32
N ILE A 109 -5.60 -1.52 1.18
CA ILE A 109 -6.46 -0.79 0.25
C ILE A 109 -6.50 -1.55 -1.07
N THR A 110 -7.70 -1.88 -1.56
CA THR A 110 -7.90 -2.63 -2.82
C THR A 110 -8.97 -2.00 -3.69
N ASN A 111 -8.86 -2.14 -5.01
CA ASN A 111 -9.92 -1.78 -5.96
C ASN A 111 -10.83 -2.96 -6.36
N TYR A 112 -10.77 -4.06 -5.61
CA TYR A 112 -11.57 -5.26 -5.81
C TYR A 112 -12.04 -5.81 -4.46
N ASP A 113 -13.19 -6.49 -4.45
CA ASP A 113 -13.72 -7.12 -3.25
C ASP A 113 -12.82 -8.28 -2.82
N LEU A 114 -12.47 -8.30 -1.54
CA LEU A 114 -11.95 -9.51 -0.94
C LEU A 114 -13.05 -10.57 -1.06
N LEU A 115 -12.67 -11.78 -1.48
CA LEU A 115 -13.59 -12.89 -1.49
C LEU A 115 -14.26 -12.96 -0.10
N PRO A 116 -15.59 -13.15 -0.02
CA PRO A 116 -16.24 -13.33 1.25
C PRO A 116 -15.48 -14.42 2.00
N SER A 117 -15.12 -14.16 3.26
CA SER A 117 -14.67 -15.24 4.15
C SER A 117 -15.70 -16.34 3.97
N GLN A 118 -15.30 -17.54 3.55
CA GLN A 118 -16.22 -18.67 3.58
C GLN A 118 -16.77 -18.71 5.00
N ALA A 119 -18.04 -18.32 5.16
CA ALA A 119 -18.73 -18.46 6.42
C ALA A 119 -18.61 -19.94 6.72
N ALA A 120 -17.95 -20.25 7.84
CA ALA A 120 -17.76 -21.61 8.31
C ALA A 120 -19.11 -22.33 8.21
N SER A 121 -19.17 -23.26 7.25
CA SER A 121 -20.25 -24.23 7.10
C SER A 121 -20.13 -25.31 8.16
#